data_AF-A0A661CP28-F1
#
_entry.id   AF-A0A661CP28-F1
#
_cell.length_a   1.000
_cell.length_b   1.000
_cell.length_c   1.000
_cell.angle_alpha   90.00
_cell.angle_beta   90.00
_cell.angle_gamma   90.00
#
_symmetry.space_group_name_H-M   'P 1'
#
loop_
_entity.id
_entity.type
_entity.pdbx_description
1 polymer ?
#
loop_
_entity_poly.entity_id
_entity_poly.type
_entity_poly.pdbx_seq_one_letter_code
_entity_poly.pdbx_strand_id
1 'polypeptide(L)'
;MQTKNSGFTLIELMMVVAIIGILAATAIPAYTNYLKRAKVSEAFLLASSLTKTIADYYAYHGKLPKNNEAAELPEPENLGGQYVESLQIENGAIHVIFQEEQSDIGTTTLTLRPAIVNANPPTGVLTWVCGYAEAVKGMTLVGDNKTDIASKYLPIACL
;
A
#
# COMPACT_ATOMS: atom_id res chain seq x y z
N MET A 1 48.38 10.88 -44.54
CA MET A 1 47.31 9.89 -44.30
C MET A 1 46.06 10.65 -43.88
N GLN A 2 45.08 10.78 -44.78
CA GLN A 2 43.77 11.37 -44.46
C GLN A 2 42.92 10.26 -43.86
N THR A 3 42.62 10.34 -42.56
CA THR A 3 41.69 9.43 -41.89
C THR A 3 40.27 9.81 -42.31
N LYS A 4 39.58 8.92 -43.03
CA LYS A 4 38.18 9.10 -43.41
C LYS A 4 37.32 9.03 -42.14
N ASN A 5 36.96 10.19 -41.59
CA ASN A 5 35.95 10.26 -40.53
C ASN A 5 34.61 9.83 -41.13
N SER A 6 34.21 8.59 -40.83
CA SER A 6 32.91 8.05 -41.20
C SER A 6 31.90 8.59 -40.19
N GLY A 7 31.14 9.60 -40.57
CA GLY A 7 30.06 10.15 -39.74
C GLY A 7 28.83 9.24 -39.75
N PHE A 8 28.05 9.26 -38.66
CA PHE A 8 26.74 8.61 -38.59
C PHE A 8 25.78 9.20 -39.63
N THR A 9 24.96 8.36 -40.27
CA THR A 9 23.94 8.82 -41.20
C THR A 9 22.67 9.25 -40.48
N LEU A 10 21.94 10.22 -41.05
CA LEU A 10 20.62 10.62 -40.53
C LEU A 10 19.63 9.45 -40.46
N ILE A 11 19.73 8.52 -41.40
CA ILE A 11 18.84 7.35 -41.45
C ILE A 11 19.13 6.36 -40.30
N GLU A 12 20.40 6.15 -39.95
CA GLU A 12 20.77 5.33 -38.78
C GLU A 12 20.25 5.96 -37.49
N LEU A 13 20.38 7.28 -37.33
CA LEU A 13 19.84 7.98 -36.17
C LEU A 13 18.31 7.83 -36.09
N MET A 14 17.60 8.02 -37.20
CA MET A 14 16.14 7.91 -37.25
C MET A 14 15.65 6.49 -36.93
N MET A 15 16.34 5.45 -37.42
CA MET A 15 16.00 4.06 -37.09
C MET A 15 16.18 3.77 -35.60
N VAL A 16 17.26 4.28 -35.00
CA VAL A 16 17.51 4.12 -33.55
C VAL A 16 16.42 4.83 -32.73
N VAL A 17 16.07 6.07 -33.08
CA VAL A 17 14.99 6.81 -32.39
C VAL A 17 13.65 6.09 -32.53
N ALA A 18 13.35 5.51 -33.70
CA ALA A 18 12.12 4.74 -33.91
C ALA A 18 12.06 3.50 -33.00
N ILE A 19 13.16 2.74 -32.89
CA ILE A 19 13.22 1.57 -32.01
C ILE A 19 13.08 1.98 -30.54
N ILE A 20 13.79 3.03 -30.09
CA ILE A 20 13.68 3.56 -28.73
C ILE A 20 12.24 4.02 -28.44
N GLY A 21 11.57 4.66 -29.40
CA GLY A 21 10.19 5.10 -29.27
C GLY A 21 9.21 3.95 -29.00
N ILE A 22 9.35 2.83 -29.74
CA ILE A 22 8.50 1.64 -29.55
C ILE A 22 8.75 1.00 -28.17
N LEU A 23 10.02 0.86 -27.77
CA LEU A 23 10.38 0.32 -26.47
C LEU A 23 9.87 1.20 -25.32
N ALA A 24 10.04 2.52 -25.43
CA ALA A 24 9.57 3.47 -24.42
C ALA A 24 8.04 3.44 -24.26
N ALA A 25 7.29 3.36 -25.35
CA ALA A 25 5.83 3.33 -25.33
C ALA A 25 5.25 2.15 -24.52
N THR A 26 5.94 1.00 -24.53
CA THR A 26 5.52 -0.19 -23.77
C THR A 26 6.12 -0.24 -22.37
N ALA A 27 7.36 0.24 -22.19
CA ALA A 27 8.06 0.21 -20.91
C ALA A 27 7.56 1.24 -19.89
N ILE A 28 7.20 2.46 -20.34
CA ILE A 28 6.78 3.54 -19.42
C ILE A 28 5.52 3.18 -18.62
N PRO A 29 4.44 2.63 -19.22
CA PRO A 29 3.25 2.21 -18.46
C PRO A 29 3.56 1.11 -17.44
N ALA A 30 4.43 0.15 -17.78
CA ALA A 30 4.82 -0.91 -16.87
C ALA A 30 5.64 -0.38 -15.68
N TYR A 31 6.60 0.52 -15.95
CA TYR A 31 7.43 1.14 -14.92
C TYR A 31 6.62 2.02 -13.96
N THR A 32 5.70 2.83 -14.48
CA THR A 32 4.81 3.65 -13.64
C THR A 32 3.90 2.79 -12.76
N ASN A 33 3.37 1.68 -13.26
CA ASN A 33 2.59 0.75 -12.42
C ASN A 33 3.44 0.11 -11.32
N TYR A 34 4.71 -0.22 -11.60
CA TYR A 34 5.65 -0.72 -10.60
C TYR A 34 5.91 0.31 -9.49
N LEU A 35 6.13 1.58 -9.87
CA LEU A 35 6.30 2.66 -8.89
C LEU A 35 5.06 2.85 -8.02
N LYS A 36 3.85 2.87 -8.61
CA LYS A 36 2.60 2.96 -7.85
C LYS A 36 2.48 1.82 -6.83
N ARG A 37 2.78 0.59 -7.24
CA ARG A 37 2.77 -0.57 -6.34
C ARG A 37 3.82 -0.48 -5.23
N ALA A 38 5.00 0.06 -5.54
CA ALA A 38 6.04 0.29 -4.54
C ALA A 38 5.58 1.31 -3.48
N LYS A 39 4.96 2.42 -3.90
CA LYS A 39 4.38 3.44 -3.01
C LYS A 39 3.30 2.86 -2.09
N VAL A 40 2.39 2.04 -2.64
CA VAL A 40 1.37 1.33 -1.84
C VAL A 40 2.01 0.34 -0.86
N SER A 41 3.09 -0.32 -1.25
CA SER A 41 3.80 -1.26 -0.38
C SER A 41 4.49 -0.54 0.79
N GLU A 42 5.02 0.66 0.57
CA GLU A 42 5.56 1.50 1.65
C GLU A 42 4.47 1.92 2.64
N ALA A 43 3.34 2.39 2.12
CA ALA A 43 2.18 2.74 2.94
C ALA A 43 1.64 1.54 3.75
N PHE A 44 1.64 0.35 3.15
CA PHE A 44 1.32 -0.90 3.85
C PHE A 44 2.28 -1.19 5.00
N LEU A 45 3.60 -0.98 4.82
CA LEU A 45 4.59 -1.17 5.88
C LEU A 45 4.41 -0.16 7.02
N LEU A 46 4.14 1.09 6.67
CA LEU A 46 3.84 2.15 7.64
C LEU A 46 2.62 1.76 8.49
N ALA A 47 1.52 1.35 7.86
CA ALA A 47 0.32 0.89 8.57
C ALA A 47 0.57 -0.38 9.39
N SER A 48 1.37 -1.31 8.87
CA SER A 48 1.75 -2.54 9.55
C SER A 48 2.48 -2.27 10.88
N SER A 49 3.20 -1.15 11.01
CA SER A 49 3.86 -0.77 12.26
C SER A 49 2.87 -0.50 13.41
N LEU A 50 1.66 0.00 13.10
CA LEU A 50 0.62 0.31 14.10
C LEU A 50 -0.18 -0.93 14.55
N THR A 51 -0.09 -2.03 13.80
CA THR A 51 -0.81 -3.27 14.12
C THR A 51 -0.46 -3.82 15.50
N LYS A 52 0.81 -3.66 15.91
CA LYS A 52 1.28 -4.07 17.23
C LYS A 52 0.63 -3.23 18.34
N THR A 53 0.53 -1.92 18.18
CA THR A 53 -0.14 -1.04 19.15
C THR A 53 -1.59 -1.44 19.36
N ILE A 54 -2.30 -1.75 18.28
CA ILE A 54 -3.70 -2.20 18.36
C ILE A 54 -3.82 -3.58 19.01
N ALA A 55 -2.89 -4.49 18.71
CA ALA A 55 -2.84 -5.81 19.34
C ALA A 55 -2.55 -5.72 20.84
N ASP A 56 -1.61 -4.87 21.25
CA ASP A 56 -1.28 -4.61 22.65
C ASP A 56 -2.48 -4.01 23.39
N TYR A 57 -3.18 -3.04 22.77
CA TYR A 57 -4.43 -2.46 23.31
C TYR A 57 -5.51 -3.53 23.50
N TYR A 58 -5.72 -4.38 22.51
CA TYR A 58 -6.71 -5.47 22.58
C TYR A 58 -6.36 -6.47 23.69
N ALA A 59 -5.08 -6.83 23.84
CA ALA A 59 -4.63 -7.76 24.87
C ALA A 59 -4.86 -7.21 26.29
N TYR A 60 -4.69 -5.90 26.50
CA TYR A 60 -4.87 -5.28 27.82
C TYR A 60 -6.34 -4.98 28.14
N HIS A 61 -7.10 -4.47 27.17
CA HIS A 61 -8.48 -4.01 27.40
C HIS A 61 -9.57 -5.01 27.00
N GLY A 62 -9.23 -6.07 26.27
CA GLY A 62 -10.19 -7.05 25.73
C GLY A 62 -11.13 -6.49 24.65
N LYS A 63 -10.87 -5.28 24.15
CA LYS A 63 -11.65 -4.61 23.11
C LYS A 63 -10.72 -3.84 22.17
N LEU A 64 -11.11 -3.71 20.91
CA LEU A 64 -10.34 -2.92 19.93
C LEU A 64 -10.52 -1.42 20.19
N PRO A 65 -9.50 -0.59 19.89
CA PRO A 65 -9.59 0.85 20.04
C PRO A 65 -10.61 1.42 19.04
N LYS A 66 -11.43 2.36 19.50
CA LYS A 66 -12.44 3.00 18.65
C LYS A 66 -11.79 3.90 17.60
N ASN A 67 -10.74 4.61 17.97
CA ASN A 67 -10.03 5.61 17.18
C ASN A 67 -8.56 5.74 17.62
N ASN A 68 -7.80 6.65 16.99
CA ASN A 68 -6.39 6.93 17.31
C ASN A 68 -6.20 7.35 18.76
N GLU A 69 -7.04 8.27 19.26
CA GLU A 69 -6.99 8.76 20.64
C GLU A 69 -7.15 7.62 21.65
N ALA A 70 -8.11 6.72 21.42
CA ALA A 70 -8.32 5.56 22.28
C ALA A 70 -7.12 4.60 22.26
N ALA A 71 -6.35 4.56 21.18
CA ALA A 71 -5.10 3.80 21.08
C ALA A 71 -3.88 4.57 21.59
N GLU A 72 -4.07 5.75 22.20
CA GLU A 72 -3.01 6.65 22.67
C GLU A 72 -2.03 7.06 21.56
N LEU A 73 -2.54 7.13 20.32
CA LEU A 73 -1.78 7.57 19.16
C LEU A 73 -2.01 9.06 18.86
N PRO A 74 -1.02 9.72 18.23
CA PRO A 74 -1.20 11.06 17.68
C PRO A 74 -2.38 11.17 16.71
N GLU A 75 -2.77 12.42 16.44
CA GLU A 75 -3.73 12.74 15.39
C GLU A 75 -3.38 12.05 14.06
N PRO A 76 -4.37 11.57 13.28
CA PRO A 76 -4.16 10.77 12.08
C PRO A 76 -3.17 11.39 11.07
N GLU A 77 -3.18 12.70 10.91
CA GLU A 77 -2.34 13.45 9.96
C GLU A 77 -0.86 13.48 10.39
N ASN A 78 -0.59 13.36 11.70
CA ASN A 78 0.76 13.31 12.24
C ASN A 78 1.40 11.91 12.12
N LEU A 79 0.63 10.94 11.64
CA LEU A 79 1.07 9.57 11.37
C LEU A 79 1.32 9.32 9.87
N GLY A 80 1.21 10.36 9.05
CA GLY A 80 1.47 10.30 7.61
C GLY A 80 2.93 10.03 7.25
N GLY A 81 3.17 9.88 5.95
CA GLY A 81 4.48 9.62 5.37
C GLY A 81 4.63 10.30 4.01
N GLN A 82 5.63 9.92 3.21
CA GLN A 82 5.86 10.56 1.91
C GLN A 82 4.68 10.41 0.94
N TYR A 83 3.93 9.31 1.03
CA TYR A 83 2.78 9.01 0.16
C TYR A 83 1.45 8.90 0.91
N VAL A 84 1.48 9.01 2.24
CA VAL A 84 0.35 8.79 3.13
C VAL A 84 -0.01 10.12 3.78
N GLU A 85 -1.25 10.55 3.60
CA GLU A 85 -1.80 11.76 4.18
C GLU A 85 -2.14 11.56 5.65
N SER A 86 -2.82 10.45 5.96
CA SER A 86 -3.20 10.12 7.33
C SER A 86 -3.39 8.62 7.56
N LEU A 87 -3.27 8.22 8.83
CA LEU A 87 -3.58 6.88 9.33
C LEU A 87 -4.70 6.96 10.35
N GLN A 88 -5.92 6.61 9.93
CA GLN A 88 -7.10 6.64 10.77
C GLN A 88 -7.41 5.24 11.31
N ILE A 89 -7.61 5.13 12.62
CA ILE A 89 -8.12 3.91 13.24
C ILE A 89 -9.62 4.05 13.39
N GLU A 90 -10.36 3.02 12.99
CA GLU A 90 -11.79 2.90 13.26
C GLU A 90 -12.11 1.48 13.72
N ASN A 91 -12.52 1.34 14.98
CA ASN A 91 -12.87 0.05 15.60
C ASN A 91 -11.77 -1.03 15.41
N GLY A 92 -10.51 -0.63 15.48
CA GLY A 92 -9.33 -1.48 15.29
C GLY A 92 -8.88 -1.67 13.84
N ALA A 93 -9.70 -1.32 12.83
CA ALA A 93 -9.25 -1.27 11.45
C ALA A 93 -8.38 -0.02 11.22
N ILE A 94 -7.29 -0.18 10.47
CA ILE A 94 -6.39 0.92 10.09
C ILE A 94 -6.70 1.31 8.66
N HIS A 95 -7.11 2.56 8.45
CA HIS A 95 -7.35 3.17 7.15
C HIS A 95 -6.18 4.09 6.79
N VAL A 96 -5.51 3.76 5.70
CA VAL A 96 -4.36 4.50 5.16
C VAL A 96 -4.85 5.36 4.02
N ILE A 97 -4.88 6.67 4.21
CA ILE A 97 -5.34 7.61 3.18
C ILE A 97 -4.11 8.13 2.44
N PHE A 98 -4.10 8.02 1.11
CA PHE A 98 -2.97 8.41 0.27
C PHE A 98 -3.06 9.88 -0.14
N GLN A 99 -1.89 10.54 -0.22
CA GLN A 99 -1.78 11.90 -0.76
C GLN A 99 -1.98 11.89 -2.28
N GLU A 100 -2.78 12.81 -2.81
CA GLU A 100 -3.15 12.84 -4.23
C GLU A 100 -1.93 13.04 -5.15
N GLU A 101 -1.11 14.06 -4.87
CA GLU A 101 -0.03 14.48 -5.78
C GLU A 101 1.17 13.50 -5.76
N GLN A 102 1.51 12.95 -4.60
CA GLN A 102 2.72 12.17 -4.41
C GLN A 102 2.51 10.68 -4.70
N SER A 103 1.29 10.16 -4.54
CA SER A 103 1.01 8.72 -4.64
C SER A 103 0.85 8.20 -6.07
N ASP A 104 0.54 9.08 -7.02
CA ASP A 104 0.13 8.75 -8.40
C ASP A 104 -1.08 7.78 -8.50
N ILE A 105 -1.82 7.56 -7.42
CA ILE A 105 -3.04 6.74 -7.37
C ILE A 105 -4.28 7.54 -6.93
N GLY A 106 -4.12 8.84 -6.65
CA GLY A 106 -5.18 9.72 -6.18
C GLY A 106 -5.49 9.54 -4.69
N THR A 107 -6.48 10.28 -4.19
CA THR A 107 -6.98 10.17 -2.81
C THR A 107 -7.74 8.86 -2.63
N THR A 108 -7.00 7.79 -2.42
CA THR A 108 -7.49 6.44 -2.22
C THR A 108 -7.14 5.96 -0.82
N THR A 109 -7.79 4.89 -0.38
CA THR A 109 -7.61 4.29 0.94
C THR A 109 -7.14 2.84 0.81
N LEU A 110 -6.17 2.44 1.63
CA LEU A 110 -5.86 1.03 1.91
C LEU A 110 -6.31 0.71 3.33
N THR A 111 -7.00 -0.42 3.53
CA THR A 111 -7.43 -0.84 4.87
C THR A 111 -6.72 -2.10 5.34
N LEU A 112 -6.21 -2.10 6.58
CA LEU A 112 -5.77 -3.29 7.31
C LEU A 112 -6.76 -3.56 8.43
N ARG A 113 -7.37 -4.75 8.42
CA ARG A 113 -8.38 -5.15 9.41
C ARG A 113 -7.85 -6.22 10.35
N PRO A 114 -8.13 -6.14 11.66
CA PRO A 114 -7.86 -7.22 12.57
C PRO A 114 -8.89 -8.36 12.34
N ALA A 115 -8.40 -9.58 12.43
CA ALA A 115 -9.16 -10.80 12.38
C ALA A 115 -8.92 -11.57 13.69
N ILE A 116 -9.98 -11.76 14.46
CA ILE A 116 -9.92 -12.47 15.74
C ILE A 116 -9.90 -13.96 15.44
N VAL A 117 -8.90 -14.68 15.96
CA VAL A 117 -8.82 -16.13 15.81
C VAL A 117 -9.83 -16.80 16.73
N ASN A 118 -10.81 -17.51 16.15
CA ASN A 118 -11.80 -18.26 16.92
C ASN A 118 -11.19 -19.58 17.38
N ALA A 119 -10.51 -19.55 18.52
CA ALA A 119 -9.98 -20.74 19.20
C ALA A 119 -10.85 -21.11 20.41
N ASN A 120 -10.81 -22.38 20.81
CA ASN A 120 -11.41 -22.87 22.04
C ASN A 120 -10.33 -23.56 22.91
N PRO A 121 -9.87 -22.94 24.02
CA PRO A 121 -10.31 -21.65 24.56
C PRO A 121 -9.87 -20.45 23.68
N PRO A 122 -10.54 -19.28 23.80
CA PRO A 122 -10.18 -18.08 23.05
C PRO A 122 -8.74 -17.65 23.35
N THR A 123 -7.93 -17.48 22.31
CA THR A 123 -6.50 -17.16 22.46
C THR A 123 -6.21 -15.65 22.56
N GLY A 124 -7.18 -14.80 22.22
CA GLY A 124 -6.98 -13.34 22.21
C GLY A 124 -6.02 -12.84 21.13
N VAL A 125 -5.61 -13.69 20.18
CA VAL A 125 -4.66 -13.35 19.12
C VAL A 125 -5.39 -12.67 17.96
N LEU A 126 -4.81 -11.56 17.50
CA LEU A 126 -5.22 -10.88 16.27
C LEU A 126 -4.32 -11.31 15.11
N THR A 127 -4.94 -11.66 13.99
CA THR A 127 -4.29 -11.72 12.66
C THR A 127 -4.70 -10.50 11.86
N TRP A 128 -3.92 -10.09 10.87
CA TRP A 128 -4.23 -8.91 10.07
C TRP A 128 -4.54 -9.30 8.63
N VAL A 129 -5.61 -8.72 8.09
CA VAL A 129 -6.07 -8.93 6.72
C VAL A 129 -6.06 -7.59 6.01
N CYS A 130 -5.30 -7.51 4.93
CA CYS A 130 -5.12 -6.29 4.16
C CYS A 130 -6.04 -6.27 2.95
N GLY A 131 -6.58 -5.09 2.62
CA GLY A 131 -7.23 -4.85 1.34
C GLY A 131 -8.37 -5.82 1.05
N TYR A 132 -8.27 -6.49 -0.10
CA TYR A 132 -9.25 -7.46 -0.58
C TYR A 132 -8.94 -8.90 -0.17
N ALA A 133 -7.86 -9.14 0.57
CA ALA A 133 -7.52 -10.47 1.03
C ALA A 133 -8.65 -11.05 1.91
N GLU A 134 -8.87 -12.34 1.77
CA GLU A 134 -9.85 -13.07 2.58
C GLU A 134 -9.24 -13.48 3.93
N ALA A 135 -10.08 -13.47 4.97
CA ALA A 135 -9.66 -14.03 6.24
C ALA A 135 -9.57 -15.56 6.15
N VAL A 136 -8.54 -16.11 6.80
CA VAL A 136 -8.37 -17.55 6.91
C VAL A 136 -9.56 -18.15 7.68
N LYS A 137 -10.00 -19.34 7.25
CA LYS A 137 -11.10 -20.07 7.89
C LYS A 137 -10.88 -20.18 9.40
N GLY A 138 -11.92 -19.88 10.17
CA GLY A 138 -11.87 -19.88 11.63
C GLY A 138 -11.45 -18.54 12.24
N MET A 139 -11.31 -17.48 11.44
CA MET A 139 -11.15 -16.11 11.93
C MET A 139 -12.39 -15.26 11.65
N THR A 140 -12.63 -14.27 12.53
CA THR A 140 -13.70 -13.28 12.35
C THR A 140 -13.08 -11.92 12.09
N LEU A 141 -13.34 -11.36 10.91
CA LEU A 141 -12.91 -10.00 10.56
C LEU A 141 -13.68 -8.96 11.36
N VAL A 142 -12.96 -7.91 11.78
CA VAL A 142 -13.55 -6.78 12.48
C VAL A 142 -13.25 -5.48 11.73
N GLY A 143 -14.22 -4.57 11.73
CA GLY A 143 -14.14 -3.28 11.06
C GLY A 143 -14.49 -3.34 9.56
N ASP A 144 -14.75 -2.16 9.01
CA ASP A 144 -15.15 -2.00 7.62
C ASP A 144 -13.93 -2.01 6.69
N ASN A 145 -14.10 -2.56 5.49
CA ASN A 145 -13.08 -2.42 4.45
C ASN A 145 -13.39 -1.18 3.62
N LYS A 146 -12.52 -0.18 3.68
CA LYS A 146 -12.60 1.04 2.86
C LYS A 146 -11.59 1.05 1.72
N THR A 147 -11.00 -0.11 1.40
CA THR A 147 -10.02 -0.19 0.33
C THR A 147 -10.68 0.07 -1.02
N ASP A 148 -10.19 1.08 -1.75
CA ASP A 148 -10.67 1.48 -3.08
C ASP A 148 -9.54 1.57 -4.12
N ILE A 149 -8.33 1.13 -3.75
CA ILE A 149 -7.19 1.03 -4.65
C ILE A 149 -7.44 -0.10 -5.66
N ALA A 150 -7.09 0.16 -6.92
CA ALA A 150 -7.14 -0.86 -7.96
C ALA A 150 -6.20 -2.04 -7.64
N SER A 151 -6.68 -3.28 -7.73
CA SER A 151 -5.95 -4.51 -7.37
C SER A 151 -4.55 -4.63 -8.00
N LYS A 152 -4.34 -4.09 -9.21
CA LYS A 152 -3.03 -4.08 -9.88
C LYS A 152 -1.94 -3.29 -9.14
N TYR A 153 -2.32 -2.37 -8.26
CA TYR A 153 -1.40 -1.55 -7.46
C TYR A 153 -1.22 -2.09 -6.04
N LEU A 154 -2.01 -3.09 -5.64
CA LEU A 154 -1.87 -3.71 -4.33
C LEU A 154 -0.71 -4.72 -4.30
N PRO A 155 -0.03 -4.88 -3.15
CA PRO A 155 0.86 -6.01 -2.93
C PRO A 155 0.04 -7.30 -2.81
N ILE A 156 0.69 -8.45 -3.03
CA ILE A 156 0.03 -9.77 -3.02
C ILE A 156 -0.62 -10.06 -1.65
N ALA A 157 -0.06 -9.53 -0.57
CA ALA A 157 -0.62 -9.69 0.77
C ALA A 157 -1.98 -8.99 0.97
N CYS A 158 -2.42 -8.14 0.04
CA CYS A 158 -3.65 -7.36 0.12
C CYS A 158 -4.68 -7.77 -0.96
N LEU A 159 -4.46 -8.90 -1.63
CA LEU A 159 -5.32 -9.49 -2.65
C LEU A 159 -5.92 -10.80 -2.13
#